data_AF-A0A8X8BMQ9-F1
#
_entry.id   AF-A0A8X8BMQ9-F1
#
_cell.length_a   1.000
_cell.length_b   1.000
_cell.length_c   1.000
_cell.angle_alpha   90.00
_cell.angle_beta   90.00
_cell.angle_gamma   90.00
#
_symmetry.space_group_name_H-M   'P 1'
#
loop_
_entity.id
_entity.type
_entity.pdbx_description
1 polymer ?
#
loop_
_entity_poly.entity_id
_entity_poly.type
_entity_poly.pdbx_seq_one_letter_code
_entity_poly.pdbx_strand_id
1 'polypeptide(L)'
;MLFKTVIYDKYLETVVERLDARFPDMTIISSFSKVFNAETHDSSKSAESSRQEWTVVSKMFRSQSYKDFSPKQILLKMATTSELKESFPDVARLAHIGLVIPVSTAECERGFSVLKRIKTCLRNRMNKSTLNNLMLISLEDPDLGDFDYGKAADNWASRKKRRINI
;
A
#
# COMPACT_ATOMS: atom_id res chain seq x y z
N MET A 1 8.61 -1.60 26.20
CA MET A 1 9.79 -1.79 25.33
C MET A 1 9.53 -2.86 24.27
N LEU A 2 9.21 -4.11 24.64
CA LEU A 2 8.99 -5.24 23.71
C LEU A 2 8.10 -4.95 22.48
N PHE A 3 6.94 -4.30 22.61
CA PHE A 3 6.07 -4.03 21.46
C PHE A 3 6.70 -3.09 20.43
N LYS A 4 7.45 -2.07 20.89
CA LYS A 4 8.10 -1.12 19.98
C LYS A 4 9.18 -1.86 19.18
N THR A 5 10.10 -2.52 19.86
CA THR A 5 11.27 -3.15 19.23
C THR A 5 10.96 -4.42 18.44
N VAL A 6 9.99 -5.24 18.89
CA VAL A 6 9.72 -6.56 18.28
C VAL A 6 8.66 -6.51 17.19
N ILE A 7 7.68 -5.60 17.31
CA ILE A 7 6.53 -5.57 16.39
C ILE A 7 6.51 -4.28 15.60
N TYR A 8 6.57 -3.12 16.25
CA TYR A 8 6.41 -1.84 15.56
C TYR A 8 7.62 -1.46 14.70
N ASP A 9 8.81 -1.58 15.25
CA ASP A 9 10.06 -1.28 14.55
C ASP A 9 10.28 -2.32 13.44
N LYS A 10 10.02 -3.62 13.70
CA LYS A 10 10.04 -4.67 12.67
C LYS A 10 8.99 -4.46 11.57
N TYR A 11 7.80 -3.98 11.92
CA TYR A 11 6.76 -3.63 10.95
C TYR A 11 7.18 -2.41 10.13
N LEU A 12 7.72 -1.36 10.76
CA LEU A 12 8.24 -0.19 10.05
C LEU A 12 9.41 -0.57 9.15
N GLU A 13 10.36 -1.38 9.61
CA GLU A 13 11.44 -1.93 8.79
C GLU A 13 10.88 -2.73 7.62
N THR A 14 9.86 -3.57 7.85
CA THR A 14 9.20 -4.32 6.77
C THR A 14 8.49 -3.40 5.78
N VAL A 15 7.86 -2.32 6.26
CA VAL A 15 7.19 -1.34 5.39
C VAL A 15 8.22 -0.53 4.62
N VAL A 16 9.31 -0.11 5.25
CA VAL A 16 10.41 0.62 4.61
C VAL A 16 11.13 -0.27 3.61
N GLU A 17 11.51 -1.50 3.95
CA GLU A 17 12.06 -2.48 3.00
C GLU A 17 11.11 -2.73 1.84
N ARG A 18 9.80 -2.85 2.10
CA ARG A 18 8.81 -3.02 1.03
C ARG A 18 8.67 -1.76 0.19
N LEU A 19 8.81 -0.57 0.76
CA LEU A 19 8.77 0.68 0.02
C LEU A 19 10.04 0.88 -0.80
N ASP A 20 11.22 0.58 -0.26
CA ASP A 20 12.51 0.69 -0.92
C ASP A 20 12.68 -0.40 -1.99
N ALA A 21 12.28 -1.65 -1.71
CA ALA A 21 12.27 -2.71 -2.72
C ALA A 21 11.26 -2.43 -3.83
N ARG A 22 10.16 -1.73 -3.52
CA ARG A 22 9.11 -1.37 -4.49
C ARG A 22 9.47 -0.12 -5.29
N PHE A 23 10.19 0.83 -4.69
CA PHE A 23 10.63 2.09 -5.30
C PHE A 23 12.14 2.29 -5.11
N PRO A 24 12.98 1.40 -5.66
CA PRO A 24 14.44 1.44 -5.45
C PRO A 24 15.09 2.69 -6.03
N ASP A 25 14.39 3.40 -6.91
CA ASP A 25 14.83 4.66 -7.48
C ASP A 25 13.70 5.69 -7.48
N MET A 26 13.57 6.44 -6.37
CA MET A 26 12.60 7.54 -6.26
C MET A 26 12.93 8.72 -7.21
N THR A 27 14.12 8.75 -7.83
CA THR A 27 14.44 9.74 -8.87
C THR A 27 13.58 9.56 -10.11
N ILE A 28 12.94 8.41 -10.27
CA ILE A 28 11.98 8.16 -11.34
C ILE A 28 10.75 9.04 -11.19
N ILE A 29 10.26 9.31 -9.97
CA ILE A 29 9.12 10.20 -9.76
C ILE A 29 9.47 11.64 -10.14
N SER A 30 10.67 12.11 -9.79
CA SER A 30 11.15 13.43 -10.21
C SER A 30 11.46 13.50 -11.71
N SER A 31 11.91 12.41 -12.31
CA SER A 31 12.09 12.28 -13.76
C SER A 31 10.74 12.25 -14.49
N PHE A 32 9.68 11.71 -13.87
CA PHE A 32 8.33 11.68 -14.42
C PHE A 32 7.63 13.04 -14.39
N SER A 33 7.91 13.89 -13.39
CA SER A 33 7.55 15.32 -13.48
C SER A 33 8.03 15.93 -14.80
N LYS A 34 9.16 15.46 -15.34
CA LYS A 34 9.74 15.93 -16.61
C LYS A 34 9.13 15.22 -17.83
N VAL A 35 8.58 14.02 -17.69
CA VAL A 35 7.86 13.30 -18.75
C VAL A 35 6.46 13.92 -18.98
N PHE A 36 5.76 14.30 -17.91
CA PHE A 36 4.41 14.86 -17.99
C PHE A 36 4.39 16.40 -18.12
N ASN A 37 5.48 17.08 -17.77
CA ASN A 37 5.59 18.54 -17.86
C ASN A 37 6.68 18.92 -18.88
N ALA A 38 6.23 19.26 -20.10
CA ALA A 38 7.09 19.50 -21.26
C ALA A 38 8.04 20.71 -21.14
N GLU A 39 7.83 21.59 -20.15
CA GLU A 39 8.58 22.82 -19.96
C GLU A 39 9.93 22.65 -19.24
N THR A 40 10.22 21.44 -18.74
CA THR A 40 11.51 21.17 -18.06
C THR A 40 12.55 20.64 -19.06
N HIS A 41 13.40 21.55 -19.53
CA HIS A 41 14.55 21.29 -20.38
C HIS A 41 15.69 20.67 -19.53
N ASP A 42 15.66 19.37 -19.30
CA ASP A 42 16.77 18.65 -18.67
C ASP A 42 17.27 17.53 -19.59
N SER A 43 18.53 17.65 -19.99
CA SER A 43 19.21 16.88 -21.06
C SER A 43 19.70 15.49 -20.62
N SER A 44 19.16 14.95 -19.52
CA SER A 44 19.66 13.70 -18.95
C SER A 44 19.19 12.47 -19.75
N LYS A 45 20.12 11.55 -20.07
CA LYS A 45 19.88 10.35 -20.91
C LYS A 45 18.76 9.44 -20.40
N SER A 46 18.49 9.45 -19.09
CA SER A 46 17.44 8.63 -18.47
C SER A 46 16.03 9.12 -18.79
N ALA A 47 15.79 10.44 -18.79
CA ALA A 47 14.47 11.00 -19.06
C ALA A 47 14.04 10.82 -20.54
N GLU A 48 15.01 10.80 -21.46
CA GLU A 48 14.75 10.57 -22.88
C GLU A 48 14.29 9.14 -23.16
N SER A 49 14.88 8.14 -22.47
CA SER A 49 14.46 6.73 -22.57
C SER A 49 13.00 6.55 -22.13
N SER A 50 12.63 7.09 -20.97
CA SER A 50 11.26 6.98 -20.46
C SER A 50 10.24 7.72 -21.35
N ARG A 51 10.62 8.83 -22.00
CA ARG A 51 9.78 9.53 -23.00
C ARG A 51 9.56 8.72 -24.26
N GLN A 52 10.59 8.02 -24.74
CA GLN A 52 10.49 7.14 -25.90
C GLN A 52 9.59 5.93 -25.59
N GLU A 53 9.79 5.28 -24.44
CA GLU A 53 8.92 4.21 -23.95
C GLU A 53 7.45 4.67 -23.88
N TRP A 54 7.20 5.84 -23.25
CA TRP A 54 5.86 6.41 -23.15
C TRP A 54 5.22 6.70 -24.51
N THR A 55 6.00 7.16 -25.49
CA THR A 55 5.50 7.42 -26.84
C THR A 55 5.05 6.14 -27.54
N VAL A 56 5.79 5.04 -27.38
CA VAL A 56 5.43 3.72 -27.94
C VAL A 56 4.19 3.18 -27.23
N VAL A 57 4.21 3.19 -25.89
CA VAL A 57 3.11 2.68 -25.07
C VAL A 57 1.81 3.47 -25.28
N SER A 58 1.88 4.80 -25.40
CA SER A 58 0.69 5.64 -25.67
C SER A 58 0.10 5.44 -27.07
N LYS A 59 0.90 4.97 -28.06
CA LYS A 59 0.39 4.52 -29.36
C LYS A 59 -0.22 3.12 -29.24
N MET A 60 0.41 2.24 -28.46
CA MET A 60 -0.09 0.89 -28.18
C MET A 60 -1.47 0.93 -27.50
N PHE A 61 -1.69 1.81 -26.52
CA PHE A 61 -3.00 1.97 -25.89
C PHE A 61 -4.09 2.54 -26.80
N ARG A 62 -3.70 3.28 -27.84
CA ARG A 62 -4.63 3.76 -28.88
C ARG A 62 -4.94 2.71 -29.94
N SER A 63 -4.19 1.60 -29.97
CA SER A 63 -4.45 0.49 -30.90
C SER A 63 -5.70 -0.30 -30.51
N GLN A 64 -6.29 -0.98 -31.49
CA GLN A 64 -7.53 -1.74 -31.32
C GLN A 64 -7.45 -2.82 -30.20
N SER A 65 -6.25 -3.31 -29.88
CA SER A 65 -6.03 -4.31 -28.82
C SER A 65 -6.36 -3.83 -27.41
N TYR A 66 -6.32 -2.52 -27.14
CA TYR A 66 -6.49 -1.95 -25.80
C TYR A 66 -7.61 -0.92 -25.67
N LYS A 67 -8.37 -0.71 -26.75
CA LYS A 67 -9.42 0.32 -26.83
C LYS A 67 -10.54 0.12 -25.81
N ASP A 68 -10.82 -1.14 -25.46
CA ASP A 68 -11.88 -1.52 -24.51
C ASP A 68 -11.38 -1.67 -23.06
N PHE A 69 -10.08 -1.50 -22.81
CA PHE A 69 -9.51 -1.66 -21.48
C PHE A 69 -9.70 -0.38 -20.66
N SER A 70 -10.20 -0.52 -19.43
CA SER A 70 -10.20 0.59 -18.46
C SER A 70 -8.76 0.99 -18.07
N PRO A 71 -8.53 2.24 -17.63
CA PRO A 71 -7.22 2.69 -17.18
C PRO A 71 -6.59 1.78 -16.11
N LYS A 72 -7.40 1.25 -15.17
CA LYS A 72 -6.93 0.30 -14.15
C LYS A 72 -6.44 -1.01 -14.76
N GLN A 73 -7.17 -1.57 -15.73
CA GLN A 73 -6.79 -2.81 -16.39
C GLN A 73 -5.52 -2.63 -17.23
N ILE A 74 -5.36 -1.47 -17.86
CA ILE A 74 -4.13 -1.10 -18.58
C ILE A 74 -2.93 -1.09 -17.63
N LEU A 75 -3.03 -0.37 -16.51
CA LEU A 75 -1.96 -0.32 -15.52
C LEU A 75 -1.65 -1.71 -14.95
N LEU A 76 -2.68 -2.51 -14.68
CA LEU A 76 -2.50 -3.88 -14.20
C LEU A 76 -1.77 -4.75 -15.24
N LYS A 77 -2.12 -4.64 -16.52
CA LYS A 77 -1.47 -5.37 -17.61
C LYS A 77 0.02 -4.99 -17.71
N MET A 78 0.33 -3.70 -17.67
CA MET A 78 1.72 -3.19 -17.67
C MET A 78 2.53 -3.66 -16.47
N ALA A 79 1.89 -3.77 -15.30
CA ALA A 79 2.53 -4.17 -14.05
C ALA A 79 2.73 -5.70 -13.91
N THR A 80 1.93 -6.51 -14.60
CA THR A 80 1.88 -7.98 -14.40
C THR A 80 2.44 -8.79 -15.56
N THR A 81 2.49 -8.22 -16.76
CA THR A 81 2.95 -8.91 -17.97
C THR A 81 4.46 -8.80 -18.08
N SER A 82 5.17 -9.92 -17.97
CA SER A 82 6.65 -9.97 -17.99
C SER A 82 7.24 -9.35 -19.25
N GLU A 83 6.65 -9.62 -20.41
CA GLU A 83 7.11 -9.11 -21.71
C GLU A 83 7.04 -7.57 -21.77
N LEU A 84 5.98 -6.98 -21.20
CA LEU A 84 5.82 -5.52 -21.14
C LEU A 84 6.74 -4.89 -20.10
N LYS A 85 7.04 -5.60 -19.01
CA LYS A 85 7.94 -5.14 -17.97
C LYS A 85 9.39 -5.12 -18.43
N GLU A 86 9.80 -6.10 -19.24
CA GLU A 86 11.14 -6.14 -19.86
C GLU A 86 11.27 -5.13 -21.01
N SER A 87 10.20 -4.94 -21.79
CA SER A 87 10.21 -4.02 -22.93
C SER A 87 10.06 -2.54 -22.53
N PHE A 88 9.33 -2.26 -21.44
CA PHE A 88 9.01 -0.91 -20.97
C PHE A 88 9.19 -0.79 -19.45
N PRO A 89 10.41 -0.94 -18.94
CA PRO A 89 10.70 -1.02 -17.50
C PRO A 89 10.26 0.23 -16.73
N ASP A 90 10.39 1.43 -17.32
CA ASP A 90 10.04 2.67 -16.63
C ASP A 90 8.52 2.85 -16.56
N VAL A 91 7.82 2.54 -17.65
CA VAL A 91 6.36 2.62 -17.68
C VAL A 91 5.72 1.54 -16.81
N ALA A 92 6.29 0.33 -16.76
CA ALA A 92 5.84 -0.73 -15.86
C ALA A 92 6.03 -0.35 -14.39
N ARG A 93 7.16 0.27 -14.04
CA ARG A 93 7.39 0.82 -12.70
C ARG A 93 6.38 1.92 -12.35
N LEU A 94 6.05 2.80 -13.29
CA LEU A 94 5.01 3.81 -13.11
C LEU A 94 3.63 3.18 -12.89
N ALA A 95 3.31 2.13 -13.64
CA ALA A 95 2.06 1.40 -13.46
C ALA A 95 1.97 0.78 -12.06
N HIS A 96 3.07 0.21 -11.55
CA HIS A 96 3.15 -0.24 -10.17
C HIS A 96 2.95 0.89 -9.15
N ILE A 97 3.52 2.08 -9.38
CA ILE A 97 3.31 3.25 -8.52
C ILE A 97 1.82 3.66 -8.54
N GLY A 98 1.24 3.83 -9.74
CA GLY A 98 -0.14 4.29 -9.92
C GLY A 98 -1.20 3.36 -9.34
N LEU A 99 -0.94 2.04 -9.32
CA LEU A 99 -1.85 1.05 -8.71
C LEU A 99 -1.84 1.08 -7.16
N VAL A 100 -0.88 1.78 -6.56
CA VAL A 100 -0.56 1.69 -5.13
C VAL A 100 -0.77 3.02 -4.44
N ILE A 101 -0.66 4.12 -5.18
CA ILE A 101 -1.03 5.43 -4.67
C ILE A 101 -2.52 5.38 -4.30
N PRO A 102 -2.88 5.66 -3.04
CA PRO A 102 -4.27 5.82 -2.67
C PRO A 102 -4.82 7.03 -3.44
N VAL A 103 -5.72 6.78 -4.39
CA VAL A 103 -6.35 7.83 -5.21
C VAL A 103 -7.36 8.64 -4.39
N SER A 104 -7.75 8.15 -3.21
CA SER A 104 -8.77 8.76 -2.36
C SER A 104 -8.33 8.80 -0.90
N THR A 105 -8.79 9.84 -0.19
CA THR A 105 -8.71 9.95 1.27
C THR A 105 -9.67 9.01 2.00
N ALA A 106 -10.54 8.29 1.28
CA ALA A 106 -11.57 7.43 1.86
C ALA A 106 -11.02 6.40 2.87
N GLU A 107 -9.85 5.80 2.60
CA GLU A 107 -9.24 4.86 3.55
C GLU A 107 -8.73 5.56 4.82
N CYS A 108 -8.15 6.76 4.68
CA CYS A 108 -7.75 7.58 5.81
C CYS A 108 -8.96 8.01 6.65
N GLU A 109 -10.04 8.47 6.00
CA GLU A 109 -11.30 8.84 6.64
C GLU A 109 -11.96 7.66 7.35
N ARG A 110 -11.94 6.47 6.73
CA ARG A 110 -12.35 5.21 7.36
C ARG A 110 -11.52 4.94 8.61
N GLY A 111 -10.20 5.08 8.54
CA GLY A 111 -9.30 4.98 9.70
C GLY A 111 -9.66 5.96 10.81
N PHE A 112 -9.87 7.24 10.50
CA PHE A 112 -10.26 8.26 11.50
C PHE A 112 -11.64 8.00 12.10
N SER A 113 -12.59 7.51 11.30
CA SER A 113 -13.93 7.13 11.78
C SER A 113 -13.86 5.97 12.77
N VAL A 114 -13.06 4.94 12.43
CA VAL A 114 -12.78 3.81 13.34
C VAL A 114 -12.09 4.29 14.61
N LEU A 115 -11.10 5.18 14.50
CA LEU A 115 -10.42 5.78 15.64
C LEU A 115 -11.39 6.52 16.55
N LYS A 116 -12.31 7.30 15.99
CA LYS A 116 -13.33 8.04 16.74
C LYS A 116 -14.29 7.11 17.48
N ARG A 117 -14.64 5.96 16.89
CA ARG A 117 -15.46 4.92 17.53
C ARG A 117 -14.72 4.22 18.68
N ILE A 118 -13.42 4.00 18.53
CA ILE A 118 -12.57 3.28 19.49
C ILE A 118 -12.09 4.19 20.64
N LYS A 119 -11.75 5.45 20.35
CA LYS A 119 -11.19 6.42 21.31
C LYS A 119 -12.24 7.49 21.64
N THR A 120 -13.10 7.16 22.59
CA THR A 120 -14.13 8.06 23.11
C THR A 120 -13.64 8.82 24.35
N CYS A 121 -14.39 9.85 24.78
CA CYS A 121 -14.07 10.63 25.98
C CYS A 121 -13.93 9.76 27.24
N LEU A 122 -14.79 8.73 27.38
CA LEU A 122 -14.75 7.78 28.49
C LEU A 122 -13.60 6.78 28.37
N ARG A 123 -13.11 6.51 27.15
CA ARG A 123 -12.05 5.54 26.86
C ARG A 123 -10.72 6.20 26.46
N ASN A 124 -10.44 7.37 27.03
CA ASN A 124 -9.28 8.18 26.66
C ASN A 124 -7.93 7.67 27.24
N ARG A 125 -7.95 6.90 28.35
CA ARG A 125 -6.77 6.34 29.05
C ARG A 125 -6.19 5.05 28.45
N MET A 126 -6.52 4.73 27.20
CA MET A 126 -5.99 3.54 26.53
C MET A 126 -4.51 3.72 26.18
N ASN A 127 -3.70 2.66 26.38
CA ASN A 127 -2.32 2.67 25.93
C ASN A 127 -2.24 2.59 24.39
N LYS A 128 -1.12 3.05 23.80
CA LYS A 128 -0.97 3.10 22.34
C LYS A 128 -1.07 1.72 21.68
N SER A 129 -0.54 0.68 22.33
CA SER A 129 -0.56 -0.69 21.80
C SER A 129 -1.97 -1.27 21.71
N THR A 130 -2.80 -1.09 22.73
CA THR A 130 -4.19 -1.56 22.75
C THR A 130 -5.01 -0.77 21.74
N LEU A 131 -4.79 0.55 21.62
CA LEU A 131 -5.46 1.36 20.62
C LEU A 131 -5.15 0.86 19.21
N ASN A 132 -3.87 0.62 18.91
CA ASN A 132 -3.44 0.13 17.60
C ASN A 132 -3.99 -1.26 17.30
N ASN A 133 -3.97 -2.18 18.28
CA ASN A 133 -4.53 -3.52 18.09
C ASN A 133 -6.03 -3.47 17.79
N LEU A 134 -6.80 -2.64 18.50
CA LEU A 134 -8.24 -2.50 18.26
C LEU A 134 -8.55 -1.84 16.92
N MET A 135 -7.73 -0.87 16.51
CA MET A 135 -7.80 -0.26 15.18
C MET A 135 -7.56 -1.31 14.09
N LEU A 136 -6.52 -2.13 14.24
CA LEU A 136 -6.18 -3.20 13.30
C LEU A 136 -7.31 -4.22 13.18
N ILE A 137 -7.82 -4.72 14.32
CA ILE A 137 -8.98 -5.64 14.35
C ILE A 137 -10.17 -4.98 13.64
N SER A 138 -10.47 -3.71 13.92
CA SER A 138 -11.64 -3.06 13.32
C SER A 138 -11.51 -2.74 11.83
N LEU A 139 -10.29 -2.74 11.27
CA LEU A 139 -10.02 -2.45 9.87
C LEU A 139 -9.82 -3.74 9.05
N GLU A 140 -9.12 -4.71 9.61
CA GLU A 140 -8.60 -5.88 8.90
C GLU A 140 -9.06 -7.21 9.54
N ASP A 141 -10.14 -7.21 10.34
CA ASP A 141 -10.65 -8.46 10.93
C ASP A 141 -10.99 -9.47 9.83
N PRO A 142 -10.65 -10.76 10.00
CA PRO A 142 -11.29 -11.82 9.23
C PRO A 142 -12.79 -11.85 9.50
N ASP A 143 -13.54 -12.56 8.65
CA ASP A 143 -14.97 -12.75 8.89
C ASP A 143 -15.18 -13.35 10.30
N LEU A 144 -16.22 -12.88 11.00
CA LEU A 144 -16.54 -13.33 12.34
C LEU A 144 -16.84 -14.83 12.37
N GLY A 145 -17.29 -15.40 11.25
CA GLY A 145 -17.47 -16.85 11.08
C GLY A 145 -16.17 -17.65 11.08
N ASP A 146 -15.05 -17.05 10.69
CA ASP A 146 -13.74 -17.71 10.60
C ASP A 146 -12.89 -17.53 11.87
N PHE A 147 -13.33 -16.67 12.80
CA PHE A 147 -12.58 -16.39 14.02
C PHE A 147 -12.86 -17.44 15.11
N ASP A 148 -11.80 -18.14 15.55
CA ASP A 148 -11.88 -19.13 16.62
C ASP A 148 -11.92 -18.46 18.01
N TYR A 149 -13.14 -18.21 18.49
CA TYR A 149 -13.41 -17.66 19.82
C TYR A 149 -12.93 -18.56 20.96
N GLY A 150 -12.95 -19.90 20.77
CA GLY A 150 -12.49 -20.85 21.79
C GLY A 150 -11.01 -20.69 22.04
N LYS A 151 -10.21 -20.70 20.97
CA LYS A 151 -8.76 -20.48 21.03
C LYS A 151 -8.41 -19.10 21.58
N ALA A 152 -9.21 -18.07 21.29
CA ALA A 152 -9.02 -16.75 21.87
C ALA A 152 -9.27 -16.74 23.39
N ALA A 153 -10.32 -17.43 23.85
CA ALA A 153 -10.63 -17.59 25.27
C ALA A 153 -9.53 -18.36 26.02
N ASP A 154 -9.05 -19.47 25.45
CA ASP A 154 -7.96 -20.27 26.03
C ASP A 154 -6.66 -19.46 26.15
N ASN A 155 -6.32 -18.69 25.11
CA ASN A 155 -5.19 -17.77 25.14
C ASN A 155 -5.35 -16.65 26.19
N TRP A 156 -6.57 -16.18 26.41
CA TRP A 156 -6.85 -15.17 27.42
C TRP A 156 -6.77 -15.73 28.85
N ALA A 157 -7.25 -16.97 29.04
CA ALA A 157 -7.27 -17.69 30.32
C ALA A 157 -5.85 -18.11 30.75
N SER A 158 -5.05 -18.65 29.83
CA SER A 158 -3.68 -19.12 30.09
C SER A 158 -2.70 -18.00 30.49
N ARG A 159 -2.94 -16.75 30.05
CA ARG A 159 -2.02 -15.61 30.31
C ARG A 159 -1.89 -15.23 31.78
N LYS A 160 -2.92 -15.47 32.61
CA LYS A 160 -2.88 -15.16 34.05
C LYS A 160 -3.97 -15.94 34.77
N LYS A 161 -3.66 -16.52 35.93
CA LYS A 161 -4.67 -17.13 36.81
C LYS A 161 -5.79 -16.12 37.12
N ARG A 162 -6.98 -16.39 36.58
CA ARG A 162 -8.17 -15.55 36.76
C ARG A 162 -9.01 -16.09 37.91
N ARG A 163 -9.95 -15.28 38.40
CA ARG A 163 -10.93 -15.69 39.42
C ARG A 163 -12.00 -16.65 38.87
N ILE A 164 -12.22 -16.63 37.57
CA ILE A 164 -13.21 -17.45 36.88
C ILE A 164 -12.45 -18.62 36.25
N ASN A 165 -12.86 -19.85 36.55
CA ASN A 165 -12.42 -21.02 35.80
C ASN A 165 -13.25 -21.04 34.52
N ILE A 166 -12.59 -20.74 33.41
CA ILE A 166 -13.13 -20.91 32.06
C ILE A 166 -12.82 -22.34 31.63
#